data_AF-C3YRZ4-F1
#
_entry.id   AF-C3YRZ4-F1
#
_cell.length_a   1.000
_cell.length_b   1.000
_cell.length_c   1.000
_cell.angle_alpha   90.00
_cell.angle_beta   90.00
_cell.angle_gamma   90.00
#
_symmetry.space_group_name_H-M   'P 1'
#
loop_
_entity.id
_entity.type
_entity.pdbx_description
1 polymer ?
#
loop_
_entity_poly.entity_id
_entity_poly.type
_entity_poly.pdbx_seq_one_letter_code
_entity_poly.pdbx_strand_id
1 'polypeptide(L)'
;DDVAKLSDFGLAHDVYTTTTYISSGKNDAEELLPLKWMALESLETRKFTCESDTWSFGVLLWEIAAFGEEPDYQHEIRLSCPRLVGILRQGYRLQKPPGCPDRLYDVMKSCWQEDPSARPEPAELEQKLTDCREEIDPLFVIEKVTTL
;
A
#
# COMPACT_ATOMS: atom_id res chain seq x y z
N ASP A 1 11.18 -23.19 0.82
CA ASP A 1 10.08 -22.64 1.63
C ASP A 1 9.65 -21.31 1.04
N ASP A 2 8.65 -21.34 0.14
CA ASP A 2 8.15 -20.16 -0.60
C ASP A 2 6.97 -19.52 0.14
N VAL A 3 7.16 -19.22 1.43
CA VAL A 3 6.08 -18.73 2.32
C VAL A 3 6.49 -17.42 2.96
N ALA A 4 5.77 -16.35 2.62
CA ALA A 4 5.87 -15.05 3.29
C ALA A 4 4.93 -14.99 4.51
N LYS A 5 5.32 -14.25 5.55
CA LYS A 5 4.53 -14.01 6.77
C LYS A 5 4.62 -12.53 7.15
N LEU A 6 3.50 -11.95 7.56
CA LEU A 6 3.49 -10.59 8.11
C LEU A 6 4.19 -10.58 9.48
N SER A 7 4.89 -9.49 9.73
CA SER A 7 5.58 -9.21 10.99
C SER A 7 5.50 -7.71 11.29
N ASP A 8 6.08 -7.29 12.41
CA ASP A 8 6.09 -5.90 12.90
C ASP A 8 4.70 -5.32 13.23
N PHE A 9 4.16 -5.77 14.36
CA PHE A 9 2.90 -5.30 14.92
C PHE A 9 3.09 -4.14 15.92
N GLY A 10 4.23 -3.43 15.88
CA GLY A 10 4.55 -2.36 16.84
C GLY A 10 3.59 -1.17 16.84
N LEU A 11 2.93 -0.94 15.70
CA LEU A 11 1.90 0.07 15.50
C LEU A 11 0.47 -0.53 15.37
N ALA A 12 0.33 -1.85 15.55
CA ALA A 12 -0.96 -2.52 15.40
C ALA A 12 -1.87 -2.22 16.60
N HIS A 13 -3.14 -1.98 16.34
CA HIS A 13 -4.16 -1.73 17.35
C HIS A 13 -5.32 -2.70 17.23
N ASP A 14 -5.95 -2.98 18.37
CA ASP A 14 -7.19 -3.75 18.41
C ASP A 14 -8.35 -2.92 17.85
N VAL A 15 -9.15 -3.52 16.96
CA VAL A 15 -10.27 -2.89 16.22
C VAL A 15 -11.34 -2.33 17.18
N TYR A 16 -11.42 -2.83 18.42
CA TYR A 16 -12.36 -2.38 19.44
C TYR A 16 -11.91 -1.12 20.22
N THR A 17 -10.69 -0.64 20.01
CA THR A 17 -10.17 0.57 20.66
C THR A 17 -10.34 1.76 19.73
N THR A 18 -10.89 2.88 20.22
CA THR A 18 -11.11 4.11 19.44
C THR A 18 -9.89 4.47 18.59
N THR A 19 -10.05 4.43 17.26
CA THR A 19 -9.03 4.55 16.20
C THR A 19 -8.54 5.98 15.96
N THR A 20 -8.49 6.81 17.00
CA THR A 20 -7.85 8.13 16.93
C THR A 20 -6.49 8.03 17.59
N TYR A 21 -5.43 7.99 16.78
CA TYR A 21 -4.06 8.07 17.31
C TYR A 21 -3.86 9.49 17.88
N ILE A 22 -4.12 9.67 19.17
CA ILE A 22 -3.89 10.93 19.87
C ILE A 22 -2.39 11.01 20.10
N SER A 23 -1.70 11.87 19.34
CA SER A 23 -0.32 12.26 19.61
C SER A 23 -0.26 12.74 21.06
N SER A 24 0.26 11.88 21.94
CA SER A 24 0.46 12.20 23.33
C SER A 24 1.52 13.30 23.37
N GLY A 25 1.11 14.51 23.73
CA GLY A 25 1.97 15.67 23.63
C GLY A 25 3.29 15.51 24.40
N LYS A 26 4.31 16.16 23.81
CA LYS A 26 5.64 16.53 24.34
C LYS A 26 6.81 15.64 23.89
N ASN A 27 7.58 16.25 22.98
CA ASN A 27 9.03 16.11 22.74
C ASN A 27 9.46 15.06 21.69
N ASP A 28 9.76 15.57 20.49
CA ASP A 28 10.97 15.30 19.69
C ASP A 28 11.39 13.85 19.39
N ALA A 29 10.45 12.93 19.36
CA ALA A 29 10.47 11.84 18.39
C ALA A 29 9.21 11.99 17.56
N GLU A 30 9.30 12.69 16.42
CA GLU A 30 8.36 12.46 15.33
C GLU A 30 8.34 10.94 15.12
N GLU A 31 7.29 10.28 15.56
CA GLU A 31 7.02 8.90 15.20
C GLU A 31 7.00 8.89 13.67
N LEU A 32 8.08 8.34 13.08
CA LEU A 32 8.31 8.36 11.65
C LEU A 32 7.28 7.44 11.00
N LEU A 33 6.13 8.02 10.65
CA LEU A 33 5.07 7.26 10.01
C LEU A 33 5.44 6.92 8.57
N PRO A 34 5.06 5.74 8.07
CA PRO A 34 5.37 5.28 6.73
C PRO A 34 4.46 5.97 5.70
N LEU A 35 4.63 7.29 5.50
CA LEU A 35 3.68 8.12 4.74
C LEU A 35 3.31 7.55 3.37
N LYS A 36 4.27 6.98 2.64
CA LYS A 36 4.08 6.42 1.28
C LYS A 36 3.15 5.20 1.23
N TRP A 37 2.94 4.54 2.37
CA TRP A 37 2.05 3.38 2.51
C TRP A 37 0.68 3.76 3.08
N MET A 38 0.55 4.94 3.69
CA MET A 38 -0.66 5.33 4.40
C MET A 38 -1.80 5.69 3.45
N ALA A 39 -3.02 5.29 3.84
CA ALA A 39 -4.25 5.70 3.17
C ALA A 39 -4.51 7.20 3.34
N LEU A 40 -5.30 7.78 2.42
CA LEU A 40 -5.62 9.20 2.41
C LEU A 40 -6.27 9.66 3.73
N GLU A 41 -7.23 8.89 4.25
CA GLU A 41 -7.88 9.19 5.52
C GLU A 41 -6.93 9.09 6.73
N SER A 42 -5.93 8.21 6.67
CA SER A 42 -4.90 8.07 7.70
C SER A 42 -3.92 9.24 7.69
N LEU A 43 -3.60 9.76 6.50
CA LEU A 43 -2.76 10.95 6.33
C LEU A 43 -3.48 12.21 6.83
N GLU A 44 -4.77 12.38 6.51
CA GLU A 44 -5.53 13.59 6.83
C GLU A 44 -6.05 13.63 8.27
N THR A 45 -6.54 12.50 8.77
CA THR A 45 -7.31 12.46 10.03
C THR A 45 -6.78 11.46 11.06
N ARG A 46 -5.65 10.79 10.77
CA ARG A 46 -5.09 9.74 11.63
C ARG A 46 -6.07 8.59 11.91
N LYS A 47 -6.99 8.33 10.98
CA LYS A 47 -7.91 7.19 11.03
C LYS A 47 -7.22 5.95 10.46
N PHE A 48 -7.09 4.92 11.28
CA PHE A 48 -6.51 3.62 10.91
C PHE A 48 -7.59 2.54 11.05
N THR A 49 -7.76 1.72 10.02
CA THR A 49 -8.87 0.77 9.86
C THR A 49 -8.44 -0.38 8.96
N CYS A 50 -9.21 -1.46 8.90
CA CYS A 50 -8.95 -2.55 7.96
C CYS A 50 -8.88 -2.04 6.51
N GLU A 51 -9.68 -1.05 6.14
CA GLU A 51 -9.69 -0.44 4.82
C GLU A 51 -8.42 0.38 4.54
N SER A 52 -7.80 0.99 5.56
CA SER A 52 -6.49 1.64 5.40
C SER A 52 -5.35 0.62 5.33
N ASP A 53 -5.51 -0.54 5.96
CA ASP A 53 -4.58 -1.66 5.81
C ASP A 53 -4.68 -2.24 4.38
N THR A 54 -5.88 -2.31 3.80
CA THR A 54 -6.07 -2.68 2.38
C THR A 54 -5.31 -1.72 1.45
N TRP A 55 -5.34 -0.41 1.70
CA TRP A 55 -4.54 0.55 0.92
C TRP A 55 -3.05 0.23 1.01
N SER A 56 -2.55 0.03 2.24
CA SER A 56 -1.14 -0.26 2.52
C SER A 56 -0.71 -1.58 1.85
N PHE A 57 -1.59 -2.58 1.85
CA PHE A 57 -1.40 -3.84 1.15
C PHE A 57 -1.32 -3.66 -0.38
N GLY A 58 -2.11 -2.74 -0.94
CA GLY A 58 -1.97 -2.35 -2.36
C GLY A 58 -0.58 -1.80 -2.68
N VAL A 59 -0.02 -0.97 -1.79
CA VAL A 59 1.36 -0.45 -1.92
C VAL A 59 2.38 -1.59 -1.81
N LEU A 60 2.19 -2.53 -0.87
CA LEU A 60 3.04 -3.73 -0.76
C LEU A 60 3.03 -4.58 -2.04
N LEU A 61 1.85 -4.81 -2.64
CA LEU A 61 1.75 -5.53 -3.91
C LEU A 61 2.52 -4.80 -5.03
N TRP A 62 2.44 -3.47 -5.05
CA TRP A 62 3.20 -2.65 -5.98
C TRP A 62 4.71 -2.84 -5.79
N GLU A 63 5.21 -2.80 -4.55
CA GLU A 63 6.63 -3.02 -4.24
C GLU A 63 7.09 -4.41 -4.69
N ILE A 64 6.29 -5.45 -4.43
CA ILE A 64 6.60 -6.81 -4.88
C ILE A 64 6.72 -6.87 -6.40
N ALA A 65 5.76 -6.29 -7.13
CA ALA A 65 5.77 -6.26 -8.60
C ALA A 65 6.91 -5.37 -9.16
N ALA A 66 7.35 -4.38 -8.39
CA ALA A 66 8.49 -3.52 -8.70
C ALA A 66 9.82 -4.06 -8.16
N PHE A 67 9.86 -5.29 -7.64
CA PHE A 67 11.07 -5.94 -7.12
C PHE A 67 11.76 -5.16 -5.99
N GLY A 68 10.97 -4.55 -5.11
CA GLY A 68 11.44 -3.83 -3.92
C GLY A 68 11.86 -2.38 -4.19
N GLU A 69 11.51 -1.82 -5.34
CA GLU A 69 11.64 -0.38 -5.55
C GLU A 69 10.80 0.41 -4.55
N GLU A 70 11.26 1.62 -4.22
CA GLU A 70 10.53 2.51 -3.32
C GLU A 70 9.33 3.16 -4.03
N PRO A 71 8.14 3.21 -3.41
CA PRO A 71 6.97 3.88 -4.00
C PRO A 71 7.26 5.33 -4.39
N ASP A 72 7.10 5.64 -5.68
CA ASP A 72 7.32 6.96 -6.24
C ASP A 72 6.00 7.70 -6.55
N TYR A 73 5.76 8.76 -5.78
CA TYR A 73 4.66 9.70 -5.99
C TYR A 73 5.17 10.97 -6.68
N GLN A 74 5.02 11.01 -8.01
CA GLN A 74 5.37 12.15 -8.87
C GLN A 74 6.87 12.57 -8.86
N HIS A 75 7.80 11.63 -8.69
CA HIS A 75 9.25 11.87 -8.66
C HIS A 75 9.69 12.83 -7.54
N GLU A 76 8.90 12.90 -6.46
CA GLU A 76 9.17 13.76 -5.32
C GLU A 76 10.20 13.10 -4.39
N ILE A 77 11.42 13.66 -4.35
CA ILE A 77 12.54 13.15 -3.52
C ILE A 77 12.23 13.27 -2.01
N ARG A 78 11.45 14.27 -1.61
CA ARG A 78 11.06 14.50 -0.20
C ARG A 78 9.57 14.71 -0.09
N LEU A 79 8.84 13.62 0.12
CA LEU A 79 7.41 13.64 0.36
C LEU A 79 7.09 14.02 1.80
N SER A 80 6.45 15.18 1.98
CA SER A 80 5.78 15.55 3.23
C SER A 80 4.31 15.09 3.20
N CYS A 81 3.71 14.92 4.38
CA CYS A 81 2.29 14.53 4.49
C CYS A 81 1.35 15.47 3.70
N PRO A 82 1.41 16.81 3.85
CA PRO A 82 0.54 17.71 3.08
C PRO A 82 0.74 17.59 1.56
N ARG A 83 1.98 17.35 1.11
CA ARG A 83 2.28 17.16 -0.31
C ARG A 83 1.65 15.88 -0.84
N LEU A 84 1.82 14.76 -0.11
CA LEU A 84 1.25 13.47 -0.49
C LEU A 84 -0.29 13.53 -0.54
N VAL A 85 -0.92 14.15 0.46
CA VAL A 85 -2.38 14.38 0.46
C VAL A 85 -2.82 15.13 -0.80
N GLY A 86 -2.12 16.22 -1.16
CA GLY A 86 -2.42 16.99 -2.36
C GLY A 86 -2.30 16.17 -3.65
N ILE A 87 -1.29 15.31 -3.76
CA ILE A 87 -1.09 14.41 -4.90
C ILE A 87 -2.24 13.40 -4.99
N LEU A 88 -2.59 12.73 -3.89
CA LEU A 88 -3.63 11.71 -3.86
C LEU A 88 -5.03 12.28 -4.12
N ARG A 89 -5.32 13.49 -3.62
CA ARG A 89 -6.58 14.22 -3.87
C ARG A 89 -6.75 14.67 -5.32
N GLN A 90 -5.67 14.78 -6.09
CA GLN A 90 -5.73 15.00 -7.54
C GLN A 90 -6.03 13.70 -8.32
N GLY A 91 -6.22 12.58 -7.63
CA GLY A 91 -6.47 11.27 -8.23
C GLY A 91 -5.21 10.54 -8.67
N TYR A 92 -4.01 11.08 -8.40
CA TYR A 92 -2.77 10.37 -8.70
C TYR A 92 -2.68 9.10 -7.84
N ARG A 93 -2.20 8.01 -8.44
CA ARG A 93 -1.84 6.74 -7.81
C ARG A 93 -0.52 6.25 -8.40
N LEU A 94 0.13 5.30 -7.71
CA LEU A 94 1.37 4.70 -8.19
C LEU A 94 1.19 4.14 -9.60
N GLN A 95 2.16 4.41 -10.46
CA GLN A 95 2.15 3.95 -11.85
C GLN A 95 2.35 2.44 -11.93
N LYS A 96 1.84 1.79 -12.98
CA LYS A 96 2.03 0.35 -13.15
C LYS A 96 3.53 0.02 -13.27
N PRO A 97 4.08 -0.88 -12.44
CA PRO A 97 5.48 -1.30 -12.59
C PRO A 97 5.76 -1.93 -13.97
N PRO A 98 6.96 -1.76 -14.53
CA PRO A 98 7.32 -2.37 -15.81
C PRO A 98 7.17 -3.90 -15.79
N GLY A 99 6.46 -4.44 -16.78
CA GLY A 99 6.18 -5.88 -16.90
C GLY A 99 5.07 -6.41 -15.97
N CYS A 100 4.51 -5.58 -15.08
CA CYS A 100 3.41 -6.00 -14.22
C CYS A 100 2.15 -6.35 -15.05
N PRO A 101 1.53 -7.54 -14.85
CA PRO A 101 0.28 -7.91 -15.50
C PRO A 101 -0.84 -6.90 -15.20
N ASP A 102 -1.68 -6.59 -16.19
CA ASP A 102 -2.75 -5.61 -16.04
C ASP A 102 -3.73 -5.99 -14.93
N ARG A 103 -4.09 -7.26 -14.82
CA ARG A 103 -5.00 -7.73 -13.76
C ARG A 103 -4.43 -7.51 -12.36
N LEU A 104 -3.13 -7.80 -12.16
CA LEU A 104 -2.49 -7.57 -10.87
C LEU A 104 -2.49 -6.07 -10.54
N TYR A 105 -2.23 -5.21 -11.52
CA TYR A 105 -2.32 -3.77 -11.33
C TYR A 105 -3.75 -3.27 -11.08
N ASP A 106 -4.77 -3.90 -11.69
CA ASP A 106 -6.18 -3.61 -11.40
C ASP A 106 -6.53 -3.95 -9.95
N VAL A 107 -5.99 -5.05 -9.39
CA VAL A 107 -6.10 -5.36 -7.97
C VAL A 107 -5.49 -4.25 -7.12
N MET A 108 -4.26 -3.82 -7.42
CA MET A 108 -3.60 -2.71 -6.71
C MET A 108 -4.44 -1.43 -6.74
N LYS A 109 -4.97 -1.04 -7.92
CA LYS A 109 -5.86 0.13 -8.06
C LYS A 109 -7.15 0.00 -7.25
N SER A 110 -7.69 -1.22 -7.11
CA SER A 110 -8.87 -1.43 -6.27
C SER A 110 -8.60 -1.21 -4.78
N CYS A 111 -7.35 -1.40 -4.33
CA CYS A 111 -6.94 -1.07 -2.96
C CYS A 111 -6.87 0.45 -2.71
N TRP A 112 -6.63 1.25 -3.76
CA TRP A 112 -6.41 2.70 -3.63
C TRP A 112 -7.63 3.56 -3.97
N GLN A 113 -8.84 3.03 -3.77
CA GLN A 113 -10.06 3.83 -3.88
C GLN A 113 -10.09 4.92 -2.82
N GLU A 114 -10.55 6.11 -3.21
CA GLU A 114 -10.64 7.26 -2.29
C GLU A 114 -11.66 6.98 -1.18
N ASP A 115 -12.83 6.42 -1.53
CA ASP A 115 -13.79 5.91 -0.57
C ASP A 115 -13.26 4.61 0.06
N PRO A 116 -13.00 4.56 1.38
CA PRO A 116 -12.54 3.35 2.05
C PRO A 116 -13.50 2.16 1.87
N SER A 117 -14.81 2.41 1.83
CA SER A 117 -15.82 1.35 1.70
C SER A 117 -15.88 0.72 0.31
N ALA A 118 -15.27 1.37 -0.70
CA ALA A 118 -15.16 0.84 -2.05
C ALA A 118 -13.91 -0.06 -2.24
N ARG A 119 -13.06 -0.18 -1.21
CA ARG A 119 -11.89 -1.04 -1.23
C ARG A 119 -12.30 -2.49 -0.93
N PRO A 120 -11.64 -3.49 -1.54
CA PRO A 120 -11.96 -4.88 -1.31
C PRO A 120 -11.62 -5.32 0.12
N GLU A 121 -12.44 -6.21 0.66
CA GLU A 121 -12.12 -6.90 1.91
C GLU A 121 -10.99 -7.93 1.68
N PRO A 122 -10.29 -8.36 2.75
CA PRO A 122 -9.20 -9.34 2.63
C PRO A 122 -9.57 -10.64 1.89
N ALA A 123 -10.78 -11.16 2.10
CA ALA A 123 -11.25 -12.37 1.40
C ALA A 123 -11.44 -12.14 -0.11
N GLU A 124 -11.90 -10.95 -0.50
CA GLU A 124 -12.02 -10.58 -1.92
C GLU A 124 -10.64 -10.40 -2.56
N LEU A 125 -9.68 -9.82 -1.82
CA LEU A 125 -8.29 -9.70 -2.28
C LEU A 125 -7.64 -11.06 -2.52
N GLU A 126 -7.81 -12.01 -1.60
CA GLU A 126 -7.29 -13.36 -1.74
C GLU A 126 -7.83 -14.04 -3.02
N GLN A 127 -9.14 -13.91 -3.26
CA GLN A 127 -9.76 -14.45 -4.47
C GLN A 127 -9.19 -13.78 -5.73
N LYS A 128 -9.16 -12.45 -5.78
CA LYS A 128 -8.64 -11.70 -6.92
C LYS A 128 -7.17 -12.05 -7.23
N LEU A 129 -6.34 -12.20 -6.21
CA LEU A 129 -4.94 -12.59 -6.37
C LEU A 129 -4.79 -14.03 -6.85
N THR A 130 -5.64 -14.93 -6.36
CA THR A 130 -5.70 -16.33 -6.83
C THR A 130 -6.06 -16.39 -8.31
N ASP A 131 -7.02 -15.58 -8.75
CA ASP A 131 -7.45 -15.50 -10.15
C ASP A 131 -6.36 -14.89 -11.05
N CYS A 132 -5.55 -13.97 -10.51
CA CYS A 132 -4.40 -13.40 -11.23
C CYS A 132 -3.26 -14.41 -11.41
N ARG A 133 -3.15 -15.41 -10.52
CA ARG A 133 -2.02 -16.36 -10.50
C ARG A 133 -1.86 -17.14 -11.81
N GLU A 134 -2.94 -17.40 -12.53
CA GLU A 134 -2.90 -18.12 -13.81
C GLU A 134 -2.27 -17.28 -14.95
N GLU A 135 -2.18 -15.96 -14.78
CA GLU A 135 -1.66 -15.03 -15.80
C GLU A 135 -0.24 -14.51 -15.48
N ILE A 136 0.32 -14.83 -14.31
CA ILE A 136 1.69 -14.46 -13.96
C ILE A 136 2.63 -15.42 -14.70
N ASP A 137 3.14 -14.96 -15.85
CA ASP A 137 4.11 -15.71 -16.65
C ASP A 137 5.35 -16.05 -15.80
N PRO A 138 5.76 -17.33 -15.70
CA PRO A 138 7.00 -17.72 -15.04
C PRO A 138 8.24 -16.96 -15.58
N LEU A 139 8.23 -16.51 -16.83
CA LEU A 139 9.30 -15.71 -17.44
C LEU A 139 9.39 -14.29 -16.87
N PHE A 140 8.28 -13.70 -16.40
CA PHE A 140 8.30 -12.38 -15.73
C PHE A 140 9.23 -12.40 -14.51
N VAL A 141 9.24 -13.51 -13.77
CA VAL A 141 10.10 -13.69 -12.60
C VAL A 141 11.56 -13.94 -13.02
N ILE A 142 11.79 -14.73 -14.07
CA ILE A 142 13.14 -15.14 -14.49
C ILE A 142 13.91 -14.01 -15.19
N GLU A 143 13.27 -13.22 -16.06
CA GLU A 143 13.94 -12.14 -16.82
C GLU A 143 14.43 -11.02 -15.90
N LYS A 144 13.66 -10.68 -14.86
CA LYS A 144 14.01 -9.64 -13.89
C LYS A 144 15.06 -10.10 -12.88
N VAL A 145 15.03 -11.37 -12.46
CA VAL A 145 16.04 -11.95 -11.56
C VAL A 145 17.39 -12.11 -12.26
N THR A 146 17.43 -12.32 -13.58
CA THR A 146 18.69 -12.39 -14.34
C THR A 146 19.26 -11.03 -14.76
N THR A 147 18.51 -9.93 -14.59
CA THR A 147 18.98 -8.56 -14.86
C THR A 147 19.43 -7.78 -13.61
N LEU A 148 19.24 -8.35 -12.41
CA LEU A 148 19.81 -7.88 -11.14
C LEU A 148 21.15 -8.59 -10.85
#